data_AF-A0A0X8GMM9-F1
#
_entry.id   AF-A0A0X8GMM9-F1
#
_cell.length_a   1.000
_cell.length_b   1.000
_cell.length_c   1.000
_cell.angle_alpha   90.00
_cell.angle_beta   90.00
_cell.angle_gamma   90.00
#
_symmetry.space_group_name_H-M   'P 1'
#
loop_
_entity.id
_entity.type
_entity.pdbx_description
1 polymer ?
#
loop_
_entity_poly.entity_id
_entity_poly.type
_entity_poly.pdbx_seq_one_letter_code
_entity_poly.pdbx_strand_id
1 'polypeptide(L)'
;MDLEKIIELQKEFDKQHQGNVPFYVPITSSNVQDLEHLVVCMLGEIGEYANILKKVVRGDLDYETAKPLLSEELTDVFIYLVKISGQTGIDLESNYLEKMKKNSDKFSKWRLP
;
A
#
# COMPACT_ATOMS: atom_id res chain seq x y z
N MET A 1 4.28 13.28 -9.12
CA MET A 1 3.86 13.11 -7.71
C MET A 1 5.14 12.76 -6.94
N ASP A 2 5.09 12.69 -5.61
CA ASP A 2 6.29 12.50 -4.79
C ASP A 2 6.44 11.03 -4.34
N LEU A 3 5.89 10.06 -5.08
CA LEU A 3 5.91 8.66 -4.63
C LEU A 3 7.33 8.10 -4.56
N GLU A 4 8.19 8.45 -5.52
CA GLU A 4 9.62 8.10 -5.48
C GLU A 4 10.29 8.60 -4.20
N LYS A 5 10.00 9.84 -3.80
CA LYS A 5 10.53 10.43 -2.57
C LYS A 5 10.01 9.71 -1.32
N ILE A 6 8.76 9.29 -1.31
CA ILE A 6 8.20 8.47 -0.22
C ILE A 6 8.89 7.11 -0.15
N ILE A 7 9.14 6.47 -1.29
CA ILE A 7 9.88 5.19 -1.37
C ILE A 7 11.30 5.37 -0.82
N GLU A 8 11.99 6.46 -1.17
CA GLU A 8 13.32 6.77 -0.63
C GLU A 8 13.30 6.96 0.88
N LEU A 9 12.35 7.76 1.40
CA LEU A 9 12.20 7.97 2.84
C LEU A 9 11.92 6.66 3.58
N GLN A 10 11.03 5.82 3.06
CA GLN A 10 10.73 4.51 3.64
C GLN A 10 11.95 3.60 3.64
N LYS A 11 12.72 3.59 2.54
CA LYS A 11 13.95 2.79 2.44
C LYS A 11 15.01 3.24 3.45
N GLU A 12 15.19 4.54 3.64
CA GLU A 12 16.11 5.07 4.65
C GLU A 12 15.64 4.76 6.08
N PHE A 13 14.33 4.84 6.34
CA PHE A 13 13.74 4.41 7.61
C PHE A 13 14.01 2.92 7.86
N ASP A 14 13.74 2.04 6.89
CA ASP A 14 13.91 0.59 7.03
C ASP A 14 15.38 0.20 7.25
N LYS A 15 16.35 0.93 6.66
CA LYS A 15 17.80 0.71 6.90
C LYS A 15 18.22 0.96 8.35
N GLN A 16 17.51 1.83 9.06
CA GLN A 16 17.83 2.19 10.45
C GLN A 16 17.32 1.15 11.47
N HIS A 17 16.48 0.20 11.03
CA HIS A 17 15.83 -0.77 11.91
C HIS A 17 16.31 -2.19 11.57
N GLN A 18 16.84 -2.90 12.57
CA GLN A 18 17.22 -4.30 12.42
C GLN A 18 15.98 -5.19 12.64
N GLY A 19 15.37 -5.65 11.54
CA GLY A 19 14.36 -6.72 11.54
C GLY A 19 14.93 -8.03 10.97
N ASN A 20 14.18 -9.13 11.12
CA ASN A 20 14.56 -10.44 10.56
C ASN A 20 14.56 -10.47 9.02
N VAL A 21 13.84 -9.54 8.38
CA VAL A 21 13.76 -9.41 6.91
C VAL A 21 14.19 -7.99 6.54
N PRO A 22 15.30 -7.80 5.82
CA PRO A 22 15.79 -6.48 5.47
C PRO A 22 14.89 -5.86 4.39
N PHE A 23 13.96 -5.00 4.80
CA PHE A 23 12.96 -4.40 3.94
C PHE A 23 13.48 -3.36 2.91
N TYR A 24 14.78 -3.31 2.71
CA TYR A 24 15.48 -2.46 1.74
C TYR A 24 16.21 -3.27 0.65
N VAL A 25 16.14 -4.60 0.69
CA VAL A 25 16.79 -5.48 -0.27
C VAL A 25 15.93 -5.58 -1.53
N PRO A 26 16.49 -5.36 -2.73
CA PRO A 26 15.76 -5.57 -3.98
C PRO A 26 15.26 -7.01 -4.12
N ILE A 27 14.03 -7.18 -4.60
CA ILE A 27 13.46 -8.47 -4.96
C ILE A 27 14.09 -8.95 -6.27
N THR A 28 14.51 -10.21 -6.25
CA THR A 28 15.07 -10.94 -7.39
C THR A 28 14.48 -12.34 -7.41
N SER A 29 14.80 -13.13 -8.45
CA SER A 29 14.35 -14.52 -8.52
C SER A 29 14.84 -15.40 -7.36
N SER A 30 15.92 -15.03 -6.65
CA SER A 30 16.45 -15.82 -5.54
C SER A 30 15.80 -15.54 -4.18
N ASN A 31 14.94 -14.52 -4.08
CA ASN A 31 14.28 -14.13 -2.83
C ASN A 31 12.81 -13.72 -3.03
N VAL A 32 12.13 -14.36 -3.99
CA VAL A 32 10.70 -14.11 -4.28
C VAL A 32 9.79 -14.38 -3.07
N GLN A 33 10.23 -15.20 -2.12
CA GLN A 33 9.53 -15.48 -0.86
C GLN A 33 9.43 -14.23 0.03
N ASP A 34 10.37 -13.29 -0.08
CA ASP A 34 10.30 -12.01 0.64
C ASP A 34 9.15 -11.14 0.09
N LEU A 35 8.92 -11.18 -1.23
CA LEU A 35 7.77 -10.53 -1.86
C LEU A 35 6.46 -11.20 -1.43
N GLU A 36 6.41 -12.53 -1.35
CA GLU A 36 5.27 -13.25 -0.80
C GLU A 36 4.98 -12.80 0.63
N HIS A 37 6.01 -12.73 1.48
CA HIS A 37 5.88 -12.28 2.86
C HIS A 37 5.34 -10.85 2.95
N LEU A 38 5.86 -9.92 2.14
CA LEU A 38 5.35 -8.54 2.07
C LEU A 38 3.87 -8.47 1.70
N VAL A 39 3.44 -9.28 0.73
CA VAL A 39 2.02 -9.35 0.33
C VAL A 39 1.18 -9.92 1.46
N VAL A 40 1.66 -10.95 2.16
CA VAL A 40 0.96 -11.52 3.33
C VAL A 40 0.81 -10.48 4.43
N CYS A 41 1.85 -9.69 4.74
CA CYS A 41 1.75 -8.62 5.73
C CYS A 41 0.74 -7.54 5.29
N MET A 42 0.81 -7.08 4.04
CA MET A 42 -0.17 -6.12 3.49
C MET A 42 -1.62 -6.63 3.60
N LEU A 43 -1.85 -7.92 3.35
CA LEU A 43 -3.16 -8.56 3.54
C LEU A 43 -3.58 -8.63 5.01
N GLY A 44 -2.62 -8.75 5.94
CA GLY A 44 -2.84 -8.60 7.37
C GLY A 44 -3.48 -7.25 7.69
N GLU A 45 -2.85 -6.16 7.25
CA GLU A 45 -3.36 -4.79 7.50
C GLU A 45 -4.73 -4.54 6.84
N ILE A 46 -4.96 -5.10 5.63
CA ILE A 46 -6.30 -5.08 5.01
C ILE A 46 -7.32 -5.85 5.88
N GLY A 47 -6.90 -6.96 6.48
CA GLY A 47 -7.72 -7.75 7.40
C GLY A 47 -8.10 -6.97 8.66
N GLU A 48 -7.16 -6.21 9.22
CA GLU A 48 -7.37 -5.32 10.37
C GLU A 48 -8.37 -4.21 10.02
N TYR A 49 -8.13 -3.52 8.89
CA TYR A 49 -9.05 -2.53 8.33
C TYR A 49 -10.47 -3.11 8.16
N ALA A 50 -10.58 -4.28 7.55
CA ALA A 50 -11.86 -4.95 7.33
C ALA A 50 -12.55 -5.34 8.64
N ASN A 51 -11.79 -5.71 9.67
CA ASN A 51 -12.34 -6.06 10.97
C ASN A 51 -12.92 -4.83 11.69
N ILE A 52 -12.25 -3.68 11.62
CA ILE A 52 -12.79 -2.41 12.15
C ILE A 52 -14.04 -2.02 11.38
N LEU A 53 -14.00 -2.02 10.05
CA LEU A 53 -15.14 -1.66 9.22
C LEU A 53 -16.35 -2.57 9.47
N LYS A 54 -16.11 -3.88 9.68
CA LYS A 54 -17.16 -4.84 10.06
C LYS A 54 -17.84 -4.48 11.39
N LYS A 55 -17.10 -3.99 12.40
CA LYS A 55 -17.68 -3.51 13.67
C LYS A 55 -18.54 -2.26 13.46
N VAL A 56 -18.10 -1.35 12.57
CA VAL A 56 -18.89 -0.17 12.19
C VAL A 56 -20.21 -0.57 11.54
N VAL A 57 -20.16 -1.46 10.53
CA VAL A 57 -21.36 -1.92 9.82
C VAL A 57 -22.34 -2.66 10.73
N ARG A 58 -21.84 -3.37 11.75
CA ARG A 58 -22.67 -4.04 12.76
C ARG A 58 -23.30 -3.09 13.78
N GLY A 59 -22.83 -1.84 13.86
CA GLY A 59 -23.23 -0.89 14.89
C GLY A 59 -22.53 -1.08 16.24
N ASP A 60 -21.47 -1.90 16.30
CA ASP A 60 -20.67 -2.08 17.52
C ASP A 60 -19.72 -0.88 17.76
N LEU A 61 -19.45 -0.09 16.72
CA LEU A 61 -18.55 1.07 16.75
C LEU A 61 -19.09 2.18 15.84
N ASP A 62 -19.09 3.43 16.31
CA ASP A 62 -19.45 4.58 15.49
C ASP A 62 -18.36 4.88 14.44
N TYR A 63 -18.77 5.36 13.25
CA TYR A 63 -17.83 5.61 12.15
C TYR A 63 -16.84 6.72 12.47
N GLU A 64 -17.24 7.83 13.09
CA GLU A 64 -16.31 8.92 13.39
C GLU A 64 -15.29 8.49 14.46
N THR A 65 -15.69 7.59 15.36
CA THR A 65 -14.77 6.96 16.32
C THR A 65 -13.84 5.95 15.64
N ALA A 66 -14.32 5.21 14.63
CA ALA A 66 -13.53 4.23 13.89
C ALA A 66 -12.58 4.85 12.88
N LYS A 67 -12.88 6.05 12.38
CA LYS A 67 -12.16 6.70 11.28
C LYS A 67 -10.65 6.86 11.52
N PRO A 68 -10.17 7.26 12.72
CA PRO A 68 -8.73 7.27 13.00
C PRO A 68 -8.10 5.88 12.91
N LEU A 69 -8.77 4.84 13.41
CA LEU A 69 -8.28 3.46 13.35
C LEU A 69 -8.24 2.96 11.90
N LEU A 70 -9.31 3.20 11.13
CA LEU A 70 -9.35 2.89 9.71
C LEU A 70 -8.23 3.63 8.93
N SER A 71 -7.93 4.87 9.32
CA SER A 71 -6.85 5.64 8.71
C SER A 71 -5.48 5.04 9.03
N GLU A 72 -5.27 4.52 10.23
CA GLU A 72 -4.04 3.83 10.65
C GLU A 72 -3.83 2.58 9.80
N GLU A 73 -4.78 1.66 9.78
CA GLU A 73 -4.65 0.41 9.00
C GLU A 73 -4.49 0.67 7.50
N LEU A 74 -5.17 1.68 6.95
CA LEU A 74 -5.01 2.04 5.54
C LEU A 74 -3.62 2.63 5.26
N THR A 75 -3.03 3.32 6.24
CA THR A 75 -1.65 3.82 6.16
C THR A 75 -0.67 2.66 6.19
N ASP A 76 -0.90 1.63 7.00
CA ASP A 76 -0.06 0.44 7.04
C ASP A 76 -0.11 -0.35 5.72
N VAL A 77 -1.31 -0.47 5.11
CA VAL A 77 -1.45 -0.98 3.73
C VAL A 77 -0.60 -0.17 2.74
N PHE A 78 -0.63 1.16 2.85
CA PHE A 78 0.16 2.04 2.00
C PHE A 78 1.67 1.84 2.21
N ILE A 79 2.13 1.69 3.45
CA ILE A 79 3.53 1.40 3.78
C ILE A 79 3.99 0.12 3.06
N TYR A 80 3.22 -0.98 3.15
CA TYR A 80 3.60 -2.20 2.45
C TYR A 80 3.56 -2.06 0.93
N LEU A 81 2.62 -1.30 0.37
CA LEU A 81 2.57 -1.03 -1.08
C LEU A 81 3.83 -0.27 -1.55
N VAL A 82 4.25 0.75 -0.79
CA VAL A 82 5.49 1.51 -1.04
C VAL A 82 6.71 0.60 -0.96
N LYS A 83 6.78 -0.27 0.06
CA LYS A 83 7.88 -1.23 0.22
C LYS A 83 7.94 -2.23 -0.93
N ILE A 84 6.80 -2.77 -1.36
CA ILE A 84 6.71 -3.66 -2.52
C ILE A 84 7.19 -2.96 -3.79
N SER A 85 6.70 -1.73 -4.08
CA SER A 85 7.13 -0.95 -5.24
C SER A 85 8.65 -0.68 -5.20
N GLY A 86 9.17 -0.23 -4.06
CA GLY A 86 10.59 0.06 -3.88
C GLY A 86 11.50 -1.15 -4.03
N GLN A 87 11.13 -2.30 -3.47
CA GLN A 87 11.98 -3.50 -3.56
C GLN A 87 11.88 -4.21 -4.90
N THR A 88 10.71 -4.20 -5.56
CA THR A 88 10.55 -4.80 -6.90
C THR A 88 11.10 -3.93 -8.02
N GLY A 89 11.38 -2.65 -7.74
CA GLY A 89 11.77 -1.66 -8.75
C GLY A 89 10.63 -1.30 -9.70
N ILE A 90 9.39 -1.65 -9.35
CA ILE A 90 8.21 -1.27 -10.14
C ILE A 90 7.96 0.21 -9.92
N ASP A 91 8.05 0.99 -11.00
CA ASP A 91 7.63 2.39 -11.02
C ASP A 91 6.09 2.48 -10.96
N LEU A 92 5.57 2.47 -9.73
CA LEU A 92 4.14 2.48 -9.47
C LEU A 92 3.49 3.80 -9.91
N GLU A 93 4.21 4.92 -9.83
CA GLU A 93 3.70 6.24 -10.20
C GLU A 93 3.46 6.32 -11.72
N SER A 94 4.48 6.01 -12.53
CA SER A 94 4.35 6.03 -13.99
C SER A 94 3.28 5.04 -14.46
N ASN A 95 3.25 3.84 -13.89
CA ASN A 95 2.23 2.83 -14.20
C ASN A 95 0.82 3.31 -13.86
N TYR A 96 0.64 3.98 -12.72
CA TYR A 96 -0.64 4.57 -12.33
C TYR A 96 -1.07 5.67 -13.31
N LEU A 97 -0.17 6.60 -13.65
CA LEU A 97 -0.46 7.69 -14.59
C LEU A 97 -0.84 7.17 -15.99
N GLU A 98 -0.11 6.17 -16.49
CA GLU A 98 -0.43 5.52 -17.76
C GLU A 98 -1.80 4.84 -17.71
N LYS A 99 -2.08 4.11 -16.63
CA LYS A 99 -3.37 3.44 -16.43
C LYS A 99 -4.52 4.43 -16.33
N MET A 100 -4.32 5.56 -15.64
CA MET A 100 -5.30 6.64 -15.53
C MET A 100 -5.64 7.23 -16.89
N LYS A 101 -4.64 7.49 -17.73
CA LYS A 101 -4.84 7.98 -19.10
C LYS A 101 -5.68 6.99 -19.92
N LYS A 102 -5.31 5.70 -19.91
CA LYS A 102 -6.08 4.62 -20.57
C LYS A 102 -7.52 4.54 -20.05
N ASN A 103 -7.72 4.72 -18.75
CA ASN A 103 -9.06 4.72 -18.14
C ASN A 103 -9.87 5.97 -18.52
N SER A 104 -9.25 7.15 -18.63
CA SER A 104 -9.92 8.37 -19.09
C SER A 104 -10.50 8.20 -20.48
N ASP A 105 -9.75 7.56 -21.39
CA ASP A 105 -10.22 7.26 -22.74
C ASP A 105 -11.38 6.24 -22.70
N LYS A 106 -11.23 5.19 -21.89
CA LYS A 106 -12.25 4.13 -21.72
C LYS A 106 -13.55 4.63 -21.09
N PHE A 107 -13.48 5.57 -20.16
CA PHE A 107 -14.63 6.10 -19.42
C PHE A 107 -15.05 7.50 -19.88
N SER A 108 -14.58 7.94 -21.04
CA SER A 108 -14.93 9.23 -21.67
C SER A 108 -16.44 9.48 -21.73
N LYS A 109 -17.26 8.44 -21.92
CA LYS A 109 -18.73 8.50 -21.90
C LYS A 109 -19.37 8.89 -20.55
N TRP A 110 -18.61 8.82 -19.46
CA TRP A 110 -19.04 9.22 -18.11
C TRP A 110 -18.33 10.50 -17.64
N ARG A 111 -17.60 11.19 -18.53
CA ARG A 111 -16.94 12.44 -18.20
C ARG A 111 -18.03 13.48 -17.89
N LEU A 112 -17.90 14.15 -16.74
CA LEU A 112 -18.76 15.27 -16.40
C LEU A 112 -18.62 16.37 -17.48
N PRO A 113 -19.71 17.08 -17.82
CA PRO A 113 -19.69 18.14 -18.82
C PRO A 113 -18.73 19.28 -18.46
#